data_AF-X1BKA5-F1
#
_entry.id   AF-X1BKA5-F1
#
_cell.length_a   1.000
_cell.length_b   1.000
_cell.length_c   1.000
_cell.angle_alpha   90.00
_cell.angle_beta   90.00
_cell.angle_gamma   90.00
#
_symmetry.space_group_name_H-M   'P 1'
#
loop_
_entity.id
_entity.type
_entity.pdbx_description
1 polymer ?
#
loop_
_entity_poly.entity_id
_entity_poly.type
_entity_poly.pdbx_seq_one_letter_code
_entity_poly.pdbx_strand_id
1 'polypeptide(L)'
;TAITDMLGKKEQKLAVSWTIIFSVAFEFIFFILFYTDLDLLGVVDPLRPFSIDYGVFLTISILIIVLVFLGTGLKFTQESVKSENQEIRLKGKLLRVAFIIFAIATILEKVARSIMLGFVFDDPSDPLLTVMLVIVRILLILSAFSFYSGFLLPPWINSMLTRLSKKKTQENK
;
A
#
# COMPACT_ATOMS: atom_id res chain seq x y z
N THR A 1 17.06 0.18 6.40
CA THR A 1 18.24 1.07 6.39
C THR A 1 17.90 2.48 5.96
N ALA A 2 17.42 2.75 4.73
CA ALA A 2 17.14 4.14 4.29
C ALA A 2 16.09 4.91 5.11
N ILE A 3 14.95 4.31 5.47
CA ILE A 3 13.92 4.95 6.33
C ILE A 3 14.41 5.06 7.77
N THR A 4 15.20 4.09 8.20
CA THR A 4 15.71 3.93 9.57
C THR A 4 16.75 4.98 9.91
N ASP A 5 17.61 5.34 8.96
CA ASP A 5 18.65 6.36 9.14
C ASP A 5 18.08 7.80 9.13
N MET A 6 16.87 7.99 8.61
CA MET A 6 16.19 9.30 8.57
C MET A 6 15.29 9.58 9.79
N LEU A 7 14.89 8.54 10.55
CA LEU A 7 14.13 8.68 11.79
C LEU A 7 15.09 8.80 12.97
N GLY A 8 14.86 9.74 13.88
CA GLY A 8 15.71 9.91 15.05
C GLY A 8 15.81 8.60 15.86
N LYS A 9 17.00 8.26 16.37
CA LYS A 9 17.28 7.00 17.09
C LYS A 9 16.26 6.66 18.20
N LYS A 10 15.66 7.67 18.83
CA LYS A 10 14.62 7.51 19.87
C LYS A 10 13.26 7.10 19.29
N GLU A 11 12.83 7.75 18.20
CA GLU A 11 11.57 7.46 17.52
C GLU A 11 11.62 6.07 16.86
N GLN A 12 12.79 5.68 16.36
CA GLN A 12 13.04 4.35 15.82
C GLN A 12 12.80 3.25 16.88
N LYS A 13 13.38 3.39 18.08
CA LYS A 13 13.21 2.39 19.15
C LYS A 13 11.76 2.24 19.57
N LEU A 14 11.03 3.35 19.67
CA LEU A 14 9.60 3.34 19.98
C LEU A 14 8.78 2.65 18.89
N ALA A 15 9.01 3.00 17.61
CA ALA A 15 8.30 2.38 16.50
C ALA A 15 8.54 0.87 16.42
N VAL A 16 9.80 0.43 16.55
CA VAL A 16 10.16 -0.99 16.55
C VAL A 16 9.53 -1.72 17.73
N SER A 17 9.55 -1.13 18.93
CA SER A 17 8.92 -1.72 20.11
C SER A 17 7.42 -1.91 19.92
N TRP A 18 6.72 -0.91 19.38
CA TRP A 18 5.29 -1.01 19.06
C TRP A 18 5.00 -2.08 18.01
N THR A 19 5.84 -2.17 16.96
CA THR A 19 5.70 -3.21 15.93
C THR A 19 5.85 -4.61 16.53
N ILE A 20 6.85 -4.83 17.40
CA ILE A 20 7.03 -6.13 18.06
C ILE A 20 5.83 -6.50 18.92
N ILE A 21 5.35 -5.57 19.77
CA ILE A 21 4.19 -5.80 20.63
C ILE A 21 2.96 -6.14 19.80
N PHE A 22 2.69 -5.37 18.74
CA PHE A 22 1.59 -5.61 17.83
C PHE A 22 1.71 -6.96 17.12
N SER A 23 2.89 -7.31 16.62
CA SER A 23 3.13 -8.59 15.94
C SER A 23 2.90 -9.79 16.86
N VAL A 24 3.44 -9.75 18.09
CA VAL A 24 3.25 -10.82 19.07
C VAL A 24 1.78 -10.95 19.46
N ALA A 25 1.09 -9.84 19.72
CA ALA A 25 -0.33 -9.85 20.05
C ALA A 25 -1.19 -10.38 18.89
N PHE A 26 -0.93 -9.92 17.67
CA PHE A 26 -1.61 -10.37 16.45
C PHE A 26 -1.42 -11.87 16.26
N GLU A 27 -0.18 -12.37 16.35
CA GLU A 27 0.15 -13.78 16.16
C GLU A 27 -0.51 -14.67 17.22
N PHE A 28 -0.51 -14.23 18.49
CA PHE A 28 -1.18 -14.94 19.56
C PHE A 28 -2.70 -15.06 19.32
N ILE A 29 -3.36 -13.96 18.95
CA ILE A 29 -4.79 -13.97 18.63
C ILE A 29 -5.06 -14.82 17.37
N PHE A 30 -4.21 -14.70 16.35
CA PHE A 30 -4.30 -15.47 15.12
C PHE A 30 -4.28 -16.97 15.41
N PHE A 31 -3.35 -17.46 16.23
CA PHE A 31 -3.29 -18.87 16.58
C PHE A 31 -4.48 -19.33 17.41
N ILE A 32 -4.98 -18.52 18.34
CA ILE A 32 -6.22 -18.85 19.06
C ILE A 32 -7.37 -19.03 18.08
N LEU A 33 -7.59 -18.05 17.19
CA LEU A 33 -8.66 -18.11 16.19
C LEU A 33 -8.48 -19.28 15.22
N PHE A 34 -7.24 -19.60 14.84
CA PHE A 34 -6.95 -20.74 13.98
C PHE A 34 -7.46 -22.07 14.56
N TYR A 35 -7.39 -22.23 15.89
CA TYR A 35 -7.88 -23.44 16.56
C TYR A 35 -9.36 -23.36 16.97
N THR A 36 -9.92 -22.18 17.18
CA THR A 36 -11.30 -22.03 17.69
C THR A 36 -12.33 -21.77 16.58
N ASP A 37 -12.01 -20.93 15.61
CA ASP A 37 -12.94 -20.45 14.59
C ASP A 37 -12.20 -19.90 13.36
N LEU A 38 -12.14 -20.72 12.31
CA LEU A 38 -11.48 -20.38 11.05
C LEU A 38 -12.25 -19.32 10.25
N ASP A 39 -13.56 -19.16 10.46
CA ASP A 39 -14.38 -18.20 9.69
C ASP A 39 -13.98 -16.76 10.00
N LEU A 40 -13.44 -16.51 11.21
CA LEU A 40 -12.89 -15.20 11.60
C LEU A 40 -11.56 -14.87 10.92
N LEU A 41 -10.84 -15.87 10.41
CA LEU A 41 -9.64 -15.68 9.61
C LEU A 41 -10.00 -15.48 8.13
N GLY A 42 -10.87 -16.32 7.60
CA GLY A 42 -11.42 -16.14 6.25
C GLY A 42 -11.68 -17.46 5.54
N VAL A 43 -12.47 -17.38 4.48
CA VAL A 43 -12.92 -18.52 3.71
C VAL A 43 -12.51 -18.33 2.25
N VAL A 44 -12.06 -19.41 1.61
CA VAL A 44 -11.82 -19.43 0.17
C VAL A 44 -13.10 -19.89 -0.50
N ASP A 45 -13.74 -18.98 -1.22
CA ASP A 45 -14.94 -19.29 -1.99
C ASP A 45 -14.54 -20.09 -3.26
N PRO A 46 -15.04 -21.32 -3.46
CA PRO A 46 -14.75 -22.13 -4.65
C PRO A 46 -15.12 -21.45 -5.97
N LEU A 47 -16.11 -20.55 -5.95
CA LEU A 47 -16.56 -19.81 -7.14
C LEU A 47 -15.61 -18.67 -7.52
N ARG A 48 -14.73 -18.25 -6.59
CA ARG A 48 -13.82 -17.12 -6.77
C ARG A 48 -12.39 -17.48 -6.33
N PRO A 49 -11.70 -18.40 -7.03
CA PRO A 49 -10.40 -18.93 -6.61
C PRO A 49 -9.28 -17.87 -6.58
N PHE A 50 -9.49 -16.71 -7.21
CA PHE A 50 -8.54 -15.61 -7.27
C PHE A 50 -8.82 -14.50 -6.24
N SER A 51 -9.79 -14.69 -5.34
CA SER A 51 -10.05 -13.77 -4.22
C SER A 51 -10.25 -14.53 -2.92
N ILE A 52 -9.58 -14.06 -1.87
CA ILE A 52 -9.77 -14.55 -0.50
C ILE A 52 -10.73 -13.59 0.19
N ASP A 53 -11.82 -14.14 0.74
CA ASP A 53 -12.72 -13.39 1.60
C ASP A 53 -12.18 -13.48 3.03
N TYR A 54 -11.50 -12.41 3.45
CA TYR A 54 -10.90 -12.30 4.76
C TYR A 54 -11.99 -12.13 5.81
N GLY A 55 -11.89 -12.89 6.90
CA GLY A 55 -12.77 -12.73 8.05
C GLY A 55 -12.59 -11.36 8.70
N VAL A 56 -13.50 -11.01 9.60
CA VAL A 56 -13.55 -9.67 10.23
C VAL A 56 -12.23 -9.33 10.93
N PHE A 57 -11.62 -10.29 11.61
CA PHE A 57 -10.36 -10.08 12.33
C PHE A 57 -9.20 -9.74 11.39
N LEU A 58 -8.99 -10.52 10.32
CA LEU A 58 -7.94 -10.24 9.34
C LEU A 58 -8.23 -8.94 8.56
N THR A 59 -9.48 -8.66 8.24
CA THR A 59 -9.87 -7.43 7.55
C THR A 59 -9.52 -6.19 8.38
N ILE A 60 -9.88 -6.16 9.67
CA ILE A 60 -9.54 -5.04 10.58
C ILE A 60 -8.01 -4.92 10.72
N SER A 61 -7.32 -6.05 10.90
CA SER A 61 -5.86 -6.07 11.06
C SER A 61 -5.15 -5.50 9.83
N ILE A 62 -5.55 -5.93 8.63
CA ILE A 62 -5.01 -5.41 7.37
C ILE A 62 -5.32 -3.92 7.22
N LEU A 63 -6.53 -3.47 7.58
CA LEU A 63 -6.89 -2.05 7.53
C LEU A 63 -5.96 -1.21 8.42
N ILE A 64 -5.70 -1.64 9.65
CA ILE A 64 -4.78 -0.97 10.58
C ILE A 64 -3.37 -0.90 9.97
N ILE A 65 -2.86 -2.01 9.44
CA ILE A 65 -1.54 -2.07 8.80
C ILE A 65 -1.46 -1.10 7.61
N VAL A 66 -2.49 -1.07 6.75
CA VAL A 66 -2.56 -0.17 5.60
C VAL A 66 -2.57 1.29 6.04
N LEU A 67 -3.33 1.64 7.09
CA LEU A 67 -3.37 3.01 7.62
C LEU A 67 -2.00 3.44 8.17
N VAL A 68 -1.34 2.58 8.94
CA VAL A 68 0.02 2.85 9.45
C VAL A 68 1.02 2.98 8.29
N PHE A 69 0.94 2.09 7.29
CA PHE A 69 1.81 2.11 6.12
C PHE A 69 1.63 3.39 5.29
N LEU A 70 0.38 3.80 5.04
CA LEU A 70 0.07 5.03 4.31
C LEU A 70 0.50 6.27 5.12
N GLY A 71 0.21 6.32 6.41
CA GLY A 71 0.57 7.46 7.26
C GLY A 71 2.08 7.67 7.34
N THR A 72 2.82 6.60 7.63
CA THR A 72 4.30 6.64 7.70
C THR A 72 4.92 6.89 6.34
N GLY A 73 4.41 6.23 5.29
CA GLY A 73 4.87 6.40 3.92
C GLY A 73 4.67 7.80 3.36
N LEU A 74 3.50 8.40 3.53
CA LEU A 74 3.23 9.76 3.08
C LEU A 74 4.11 10.77 3.81
N LYS A 75 4.32 10.63 5.13
CA LYS A 75 5.27 11.47 5.88
C LYS A 75 6.70 11.34 5.30
N PHE A 76 7.16 10.12 5.07
CA PHE A 76 8.48 9.85 4.49
C PHE A 76 8.66 10.49 3.10
N THR A 77 7.67 10.36 2.22
CA THR A 77 7.74 10.96 0.88
C THR A 77 7.71 12.46 0.91
N GLN A 78 6.93 13.06 1.81
CA GLN A 78 6.85 14.51 1.95
C GLN A 78 8.21 15.10 2.34
N GLU A 79 8.94 14.46 3.25
CA GLU A 79 10.29 14.88 3.62
C GLU A 79 11.31 14.61 2.50
N SER A 80 11.18 13.48 1.80
CA SER A 80 12.03 13.17 0.65
C SER A 80 11.89 14.21 -0.48
N VAL A 81 10.67 14.71 -0.75
CA VAL A 81 10.41 15.74 -1.78
C VAL A 81 11.02 17.10 -1.41
N LYS A 82 11.19 17.39 -0.12
CA LYS A 82 11.81 18.65 0.35
C LYS A 82 13.34 18.59 0.37
N SER A 83 13.95 17.42 0.15
CA SER A 83 15.40 17.26 0.17
C SER A 83 16.10 18.15 -0.87
N GLU A 84 17.24 18.72 -0.49
CA GLU A 84 18.12 19.49 -1.39
C GLU A 84 18.73 18.62 -2.49
N ASN A 85 18.96 17.33 -2.17
CA ASN A 85 19.49 16.39 -3.15
C ASN A 85 18.43 16.06 -4.20
N GLN A 86 18.73 16.42 -5.46
CA GLN A 86 17.83 16.24 -6.59
C GLN A 86 17.39 14.77 -6.76
N GLU A 87 18.26 13.80 -6.52
CA GLU A 87 17.96 12.38 -6.64
C GLU A 87 16.93 11.94 -5.58
N ILE A 88 17.14 12.32 -4.32
CA ILE A 88 16.22 12.03 -3.21
C ILE A 88 14.85 12.68 -3.47
N ARG A 89 14.85 13.91 -3.98
CA ARG A 89 13.62 14.61 -4.35
C ARG A 89 12.84 13.92 -5.48
N LEU A 90 13.53 13.37 -6.47
CA LEU A 90 12.93 12.60 -7.55
C LEU A 90 12.31 11.29 -7.04
N LYS A 91 13.05 10.55 -6.20
CA LYS A 91 12.55 9.37 -5.49
C LYS A 91 11.29 9.70 -4.71
N GLY A 92 11.32 10.74 -3.89
CA GLY A 92 10.17 11.19 -3.09
C GLY A 92 8.91 11.46 -3.93
N LYS A 93 9.04 12.07 -5.12
CA LYS A 93 7.90 12.31 -6.03
C LYS A 93 7.31 11.00 -6.55
N LEU A 94 8.15 10.06 -6.98
CA LEU A 94 7.70 8.75 -7.48
C LEU A 94 7.01 7.93 -6.38
N LEU A 95 7.60 7.87 -5.18
CA LEU A 95 6.96 7.19 -4.06
C LEU A 95 5.63 7.86 -3.69
N ARG A 96 5.53 9.19 -3.72
CA ARG A 96 4.27 9.88 -3.40
C ARG A 96 3.15 9.45 -4.34
N VAL A 97 3.45 9.37 -5.65
CA VAL A 97 2.50 8.84 -6.65
C VAL A 97 2.17 7.37 -6.35
N ALA A 98 3.17 6.55 -6.02
CA ALA A 98 2.97 5.16 -5.67
C ALA A 98 2.00 4.97 -4.49
N PHE A 99 2.18 5.74 -3.41
CA PHE A 99 1.31 5.72 -2.23
C PHE A 99 -0.11 6.19 -2.53
N ILE A 100 -0.29 7.22 -3.38
CA ILE A 100 -1.63 7.69 -3.76
C ILE A 100 -2.36 6.62 -4.57
N ILE A 101 -1.71 6.03 -5.58
CA ILE A 101 -2.30 4.95 -6.39
C ILE A 101 -2.60 3.73 -5.50
N PHE A 102 -1.68 3.37 -4.59
CA PHE A 102 -1.89 2.29 -3.63
C PHE A 102 -3.11 2.53 -2.74
N ALA A 103 -3.24 3.74 -2.18
CA ALA A 103 -4.35 4.10 -1.31
C ALA A 103 -5.69 3.96 -2.05
N ILE A 104 -5.78 4.53 -3.26
CA ILE A 104 -6.98 4.45 -4.09
C ILE A 104 -7.32 2.99 -4.40
N ALA A 105 -6.34 2.21 -4.86
CA ALA A 105 -6.55 0.82 -5.21
C ALA A 105 -6.99 -0.03 -4.00
N THR A 106 -6.39 0.19 -2.83
CA THR A 106 -6.70 -0.56 -1.61
C THR A 106 -8.08 -0.20 -1.06
N ILE A 107 -8.46 1.09 -1.09
CA ILE A 107 -9.80 1.53 -0.73
C ILE A 107 -10.84 0.93 -1.68
N LEU A 108 -10.56 0.93 -2.99
CA LEU A 108 -11.43 0.32 -3.99
C LEU A 108 -11.54 -1.20 -3.78
N GLU A 109 -10.45 -1.88 -3.44
CA GLU A 109 -10.43 -3.33 -3.19
C GLU A 109 -11.23 -3.74 -1.95
N LYS A 110 -11.10 -3.01 -0.86
CA LYS A 110 -11.63 -3.42 0.45
C LYS A 110 -12.94 -2.74 0.78
N VAL A 111 -12.97 -1.41 0.72
CA VAL A 111 -14.13 -0.61 1.14
C VAL A 111 -15.19 -0.62 0.05
N ALA A 112 -14.82 -0.29 -1.19
CA ALA A 112 -15.82 -0.25 -2.27
C ALA A 112 -16.36 -1.65 -2.58
N ARG A 113 -15.53 -2.70 -2.55
CA ARG A 113 -16.00 -4.09 -2.68
C ARG A 113 -16.96 -4.49 -1.55
N SER A 114 -16.62 -4.21 -0.30
CA SER A 114 -17.48 -4.55 0.85
C SER A 114 -18.79 -3.77 0.87
N ILE A 115 -18.80 -2.53 0.36
CA ILE A 115 -20.02 -1.73 0.23
C ILE A 115 -20.84 -2.21 -0.97
N MET A 116 -20.19 -2.49 -2.10
CA MET A 116 -20.91 -2.89 -3.33
C MET A 116 -21.50 -4.30 -3.22
N LEU A 117 -20.85 -5.23 -2.53
CA LEU A 117 -21.43 -6.50 -2.11
C LEU A 117 -22.50 -6.23 -1.04
N GLY A 118 -23.77 -6.31 -1.43
CA GLY A 118 -24.92 -6.14 -0.52
C GLY A 118 -25.71 -4.83 -0.66
N PHE A 119 -25.15 -3.77 -1.29
CA PHE A 119 -25.94 -2.58 -1.67
C PHE A 119 -26.21 -2.46 -3.17
N VAL A 120 -25.27 -2.92 -4.02
CA VAL A 120 -25.33 -2.71 -5.48
C VAL A 120 -25.41 -4.05 -6.22
N PHE A 121 -24.70 -5.07 -5.72
CA PHE A 121 -24.72 -6.42 -6.26
C PHE A 121 -25.23 -7.37 -5.19
N ASP A 122 -26.35 -8.04 -5.49
CA ASP A 122 -26.91 -9.10 -4.65
C ASP A 122 -26.19 -10.44 -4.86
N ASP A 123 -25.62 -10.66 -6.04
CA ASP A 123 -24.91 -11.89 -6.38
C ASP A 123 -23.38 -11.68 -6.36
N PRO A 124 -22.63 -12.38 -5.50
CA PRO A 124 -21.16 -12.35 -5.50
C PRO A 124 -20.53 -12.89 -6.80
N SER A 125 -21.32 -13.55 -7.65
CA SER A 125 -20.93 -14.11 -8.95
C SER A 125 -20.98 -13.10 -10.10
N ASP A 126 -21.40 -11.84 -9.84
CA ASP A 126 -21.61 -10.86 -10.91
C ASP A 126 -20.30 -10.60 -11.70
N PRO A 127 -20.33 -10.72 -13.05
CA PRO A 127 -19.20 -10.41 -13.92
C PRO A 127 -18.56 -9.04 -13.69
N LEU A 128 -19.34 -8.02 -13.32
CA LEU A 128 -18.87 -6.66 -13.06
C LEU A 128 -17.92 -6.60 -11.86
N LEU A 129 -18.16 -7.42 -10.83
CA LEU A 129 -17.31 -7.52 -9.66
C LEU A 129 -15.94 -8.09 -10.01
N THR A 130 -15.90 -9.04 -10.96
CA THR A 130 -14.66 -9.61 -11.49
C THR A 130 -13.88 -8.57 -12.30
N VAL A 131 -14.56 -7.80 -13.17
CA VAL A 131 -13.92 -6.72 -13.95
C VAL A 131 -13.31 -5.66 -13.03
N MET A 132 -14.04 -5.24 -11.99
CA MET A 132 -13.53 -4.28 -11.01
C MET A 132 -12.27 -4.82 -10.30
N LEU A 133 -12.25 -6.11 -9.94
CA LEU A 133 -11.08 -6.75 -9.34
C LEU A 133 -9.88 -6.70 -10.29
N VAL A 134 -10.06 -6.95 -11.58
CA VAL A 134 -8.97 -6.84 -12.57
C VAL A 134 -8.43 -5.40 -12.64
N ILE A 135 -9.30 -4.39 -12.64
CA ILE A 135 -8.89 -2.98 -12.65
C ILE A 135 -8.08 -2.64 -11.40
N VAL A 136 -8.54 -3.07 -10.22
CA VAL A 136 -7.83 -2.90 -8.95
C VAL A 136 -6.43 -3.53 -9.02
N ARG A 137 -6.32 -4.75 -9.58
CA ARG A 137 -5.02 -5.44 -9.71
C ARG A 137 -4.07 -4.68 -10.62
N ILE A 138 -4.56 -4.13 -11.73
CA ILE A 138 -3.74 -3.27 -12.62
C ILE A 138 -3.24 -2.04 -11.85
N LEU A 139 -4.10 -1.37 -11.07
CA LEU A 139 -3.69 -0.21 -10.26
C LEU A 139 -2.64 -0.58 -9.21
N LEU A 140 -2.79 -1.73 -8.54
CA LEU A 140 -1.79 -2.21 -7.57
C LEU A 140 -0.45 -2.54 -8.23
N ILE A 141 -0.46 -3.14 -9.42
CA ILE A 141 0.77 -3.41 -10.19
C ILE A 141 1.46 -2.10 -10.58
N LEU A 142 0.70 -1.10 -11.04
CA LEU A 142 1.22 0.23 -11.36
C LEU A 142 1.80 0.93 -10.12
N SER A 143 1.14 0.78 -8.98
CA SER A 143 1.66 1.27 -7.70
C SER A 143 2.96 0.57 -7.32
N ALA A 144 3.02 -0.76 -7.40
CA ALA A 144 4.23 -1.54 -7.10
C ALA A 144 5.40 -1.16 -8.01
N PHE A 145 5.14 -0.96 -9.30
CA PHE A 145 6.14 -0.45 -10.25
C PHE A 145 6.64 0.94 -9.86
N SER A 146 5.74 1.82 -9.42
CA SER A 146 6.09 3.16 -8.95
C SER A 146 6.87 3.12 -7.64
N PHE A 147 6.57 2.19 -6.72
CA PHE A 147 7.35 1.95 -5.51
C PHE A 147 8.76 1.47 -5.83
N TYR A 148 8.89 0.46 -6.70
CA TYR A 148 10.18 -0.05 -7.15
C TYR A 148 11.03 1.07 -7.75
N SER A 149 10.44 1.83 -8.67
CA SER A 149 11.06 2.99 -9.32
C SER A 149 11.46 4.07 -8.31
N GLY A 150 10.61 4.31 -7.32
CA GLY A 150 10.84 5.28 -6.27
C GLY A 150 11.97 4.90 -5.32
N PHE A 151 12.05 3.64 -4.88
CA PHE A 151 13.07 3.20 -3.93
C PHE A 151 14.44 3.00 -4.59
N LEU A 152 14.48 2.38 -5.77
CA LEU A 152 15.73 2.00 -6.43
C LEU A 152 16.23 3.05 -7.43
N LEU A 153 15.33 3.85 -8.00
CA LEU A 153 15.60 4.84 -9.06
C LEU A 153 16.61 4.33 -10.11
N PRO A 154 16.24 3.32 -10.90
CA PRO A 154 17.16 2.74 -11.86
C PRO A 154 17.67 3.80 -12.87
N PRO A 155 18.88 3.63 -13.43
CA PRO A 155 19.58 4.68 -14.19
C PRO A 155 18.78 5.21 -15.40
N TRP A 156 17.99 4.34 -16.03
CA TRP A 156 17.12 4.70 -17.15
C TRP A 156 15.97 5.63 -16.73
N ILE A 157 15.40 5.46 -15.53
CA ILE A 157 14.38 6.38 -14.98
C ILE A 157 15.02 7.73 -14.63
N ASN A 158 16.19 7.70 -13.97
CA ASN A 158 16.87 8.93 -13.57
C ASN A 158 17.24 9.80 -14.78
N SER A 159 17.79 9.18 -15.83
CA SER A 159 18.12 9.87 -17.08
C SER A 159 16.88 10.41 -17.81
N MET A 160 15.75 9.70 -17.79
CA MET A 160 14.49 10.16 -18.38
C MET A 160 13.92 11.38 -17.62
N LEU A 161 13.85 11.31 -16.28
CA LEU A 161 13.30 12.40 -15.46
C LEU A 161 14.18 13.65 -15.44
N THR A 162 15.50 13.51 -15.44
CA THR A 162 16.42 14.66 -15.49
C THR A 162 16.31 15.40 -16.83
N ARG A 163 16.09 14.70 -17.95
CA ARG A 163 15.81 15.32 -19.26
C ARG A 163 14.50 16.11 -19.25
N LEU A 164 13.43 15.55 -18.68
CA LEU A 164 12.13 16.22 -18.55
C LEU A 164 12.21 17.47 -17.67
N SER A 165 12.99 17.42 -16.59
CA SER A 165 13.20 18.57 -15.69
C SER A 165 13.97 19.71 -16.38
N LYS A 166 14.96 19.40 -17.23
CA LYS A 166 15.72 20.42 -17.98
C LYS A 166 14.85 21.12 -19.02
N LYS A 167 14.00 20.37 -19.74
CA LYS A 167 13.09 20.94 -20.75
C LYS A 167 12.13 21.97 -20.14
N LYS A 168 11.54 21.66 -18.98
CA LYS A 168 10.60 22.55 -18.27
C LYS A 168 11.25 23.84 -17.71
N THR A 169 12.58 23.84 -17.57
CA THR A 169 13.35 25.02 -17.11
C THR A 169 13.73 25.92 -18.29
N GLN A 170 13.82 25.37 -19.50
CA GLN A 170 14.05 26.14 -20.73
C GLN A 170 12.77 26.76 -21.30
N GLU A 171 11.60 26.14 -21.10
CA GLU A 171 10.31 26.73 -21.51
C GLU A 171 9.80 27.85 -20.58
N ASN A 172 10.36 27.98 -19.38
CA ASN A 172 10.00 29.04 -18.40
C ASN A 172 11.04 30.19 -18.35
N LYS A 173 11.98 30.24 -19.30
CA LYS A 173 12.91 31.35 -19.51
C LYS A 173 12.61 32.01 -20.85
#